data_AF-A0A6M6CFB9-F1
#
_entry.id   AF-A0A6M6CFB9-F1
#
_cell.length_a   1.000
_cell.length_b   1.000
_cell.length_c   1.000
_cell.angle_alpha   90.00
_cell.angle_beta   90.00
_cell.angle_gamma   90.00
#
_symmetry.space_group_name_H-M   'P 1'
#
loop_
_entity.id
_entity.type
_entity.pdbx_description
1 polymer ?
#
loop_
_entity_poly.entity_id
_entity_poly.type
_entity_poly.pdbx_seq_one_letter_code
_entity_poly.pdbx_strand_id
1 'polypeptide(L)'
;MEDISSTFGFSIAVYYLYHQLANCVMFLQLSSLDAKALIRYGPMTLIILQLQIQISAVFELLSSMTDKLILAAYSLPWELMDVRNRRAAHLILAQSQRPLGLKAVGMVEVGIQTTVTILKTTLSYFVMLRAVAME
;
A
#
# COMPACT_ATOMS: atom_id res chain seq x y z
N MET A 1 3.29 10.85 -18.83
CA MET A 1 2.52 10.57 -17.60
C MET A 1 2.48 9.08 -17.31
N GLU A 2 2.44 8.20 -18.33
CA GLU A 2 2.66 6.74 -18.18
C GLU A 2 4.01 6.40 -17.55
N ASP A 3 5.11 7.04 -17.96
CA ASP A 3 6.45 6.78 -17.40
C ASP A 3 6.58 7.15 -15.92
N ILE A 4 5.83 8.17 -15.47
CA ILE A 4 5.86 8.60 -14.06
C ILE A 4 5.13 7.58 -13.20
N SER A 5 3.95 7.12 -13.63
CA SER A 5 3.18 6.12 -12.88
C SER A 5 3.86 4.75 -12.85
N SER A 6 4.52 4.34 -13.92
CA SER A 6 5.25 3.06 -13.98
C SER A 6 6.49 3.09 -13.08
N THR A 7 7.26 4.17 -13.13
CA THR A 7 8.45 4.36 -12.27
C THR A 7 8.06 4.44 -10.80
N PHE A 8 7.01 5.20 -10.46
CA PHE A 8 6.52 5.29 -9.09
C PHE A 8 5.97 3.94 -8.60
N GLY A 9 5.19 3.24 -9.44
CA GLY A 9 4.63 1.92 -9.12
C GLY A 9 5.70 0.87 -8.85
N PHE A 10 6.75 0.82 -9.68
CA PHE A 10 7.89 -0.08 -9.47
C PHE A 10 8.67 0.28 -8.20
N SER A 11 8.97 1.57 -7.98
CA SER A 11 9.66 2.03 -6.78
C SER A 11 8.89 1.70 -5.50
N ILE A 12 7.56 1.88 -5.50
CA ILE A 12 6.69 1.52 -4.38
C ILE A 12 6.72 0.01 -4.13
N ALA A 13 6.68 -0.80 -5.19
CA ALA A 13 6.73 -2.26 -5.07
C ALA A 13 8.05 -2.74 -4.44
N VAL A 14 9.19 -2.20 -4.90
CA VAL A 14 10.51 -2.52 -4.33
C VAL A 14 10.58 -2.09 -2.85
N TYR A 15 10.08 -0.89 -2.54
CA TYR A 15 10.04 -0.40 -1.16
C TYR A 15 9.19 -1.29 -0.25
N TYR A 16 8.04 -1.75 -0.74
CA TYR A 16 7.14 -2.64 0.00
C TYR A 16 7.75 -4.02 0.22
N LEU A 17 8.40 -4.61 -0.80
CA LEU A 17 9.15 -5.86 -0.69
C LEU A 17 10.28 -5.76 0.34
N TYR A 18 11.04 -4.67 0.30
CA TYR A 18 12.09 -4.40 1.28
C TYR A 18 11.54 -4.40 2.71
N HIS A 19 10.42 -3.71 2.95
CA HIS A 19 9.77 -3.71 4.28
C HIS A 19 9.32 -5.10 4.72
N GLN A 20 8.76 -5.93 3.82
CA GLN A 20 8.37 -7.28 4.21
C GLN A 20 9.55 -8.19 4.51
N LEU A 21 10.62 -8.13 3.71
CA LEU A 21 11.83 -8.88 3.99
C LEU A 21 12.46 -8.45 5.33
N ALA A 22 12.52 -7.14 5.60
CA ALA A 22 13.01 -6.61 6.87
C ALA A 22 12.17 -7.11 8.06
N ASN A 23 10.85 -7.13 7.94
CA ASN A 23 9.95 -7.67 8.96
C ASN A 23 10.20 -9.17 9.19
N CYS A 24 10.37 -9.97 8.13
CA CYS A 24 10.72 -11.39 8.26
C CYS A 24 12.01 -11.60 9.06
N VAL A 25 13.07 -10.84 8.76
CA VAL A 25 14.35 -10.92 9.50
C VAL A 25 14.18 -10.51 10.96
N MET A 26 13.44 -9.43 11.23
CA MET A 26 13.22 -8.95 12.60
C MET A 26 12.41 -9.94 13.43
N PHE A 27 11.35 -10.55 12.87
CA PHE A 27 10.61 -11.61 13.55
C PHE A 27 11.47 -12.83 13.83
N LEU A 28 12.37 -13.20 12.92
CA LEU A 28 13.33 -14.28 13.14
C LEU A 28 14.29 -13.96 14.29
N GLN A 29 14.78 -12.72 14.42
CA GLN A 29 15.59 -12.32 15.57
C GLN A 29 14.80 -12.36 16.89
N LEU A 30 13.52 -11.95 16.86
CA LEU A 30 12.61 -12.03 18.00
C LEU A 30 12.29 -13.48 18.43
N SER A 31 12.38 -14.43 17.49
CA SER A 31 12.11 -15.86 17.74
C SER A 31 13.05 -16.54 18.71
N SER A 32 14.24 -15.96 18.90
CA SER A 32 15.19 -16.40 19.91
C SER A 32 14.60 -16.33 21.33
N LEU A 33 13.53 -15.54 21.53
CA LEU A 33 12.80 -15.32 22.79
C LEU A 33 13.70 -14.94 23.98
N ASP A 34 14.94 -14.57 23.70
CA ASP A 34 15.89 -14.11 24.69
C ASP A 34 15.50 -12.69 25.12
N ALA A 35 15.47 -12.43 26.42
CA ALA A 35 14.99 -11.15 26.97
C ALA A 35 15.78 -9.97 26.40
N LYS A 36 17.07 -10.18 26.14
CA LYS A 36 17.97 -9.19 25.54
C LYS A 36 17.65 -8.92 24.07
N ALA A 37 17.27 -9.95 23.31
CA ALA A 37 16.86 -9.80 21.91
C ALA A 37 15.50 -9.09 21.81
N LEU A 38 14.55 -9.43 22.68
CA LEU A 38 13.22 -8.83 22.70
C LEU A 38 13.27 -7.32 22.99
N ILE A 39 14.03 -6.91 24.00
CA ILE A 39 14.19 -5.48 24.37
C ILE A 39 14.89 -4.69 23.25
N ARG A 40 15.85 -5.31 22.56
CA ARG A 40 16.63 -4.65 21.50
C ARG A 40 15.88 -4.53 20.17
N TYR A 41 15.25 -5.62 19.72
CA TYR A 41 14.65 -5.71 18.38
C TYR A 41 13.14 -5.48 18.38
N GLY A 42 12.46 -5.63 19.52
CA GLY A 42 11.02 -5.41 19.66
C GLY A 42 10.58 -4.00 19.25
N PRO A 43 11.19 -2.93 19.79
CA PRO A 43 10.84 -1.56 19.42
C PRO A 43 11.05 -1.28 17.93
N MET A 44 12.16 -1.76 17.36
CA MET A 44 12.45 -1.62 15.92
C MET A 44 11.39 -2.32 15.06
N THR A 45 10.98 -3.52 15.45
CA THR A 45 9.94 -4.29 14.76
C THR A 45 8.60 -3.55 14.77
N LEU A 46 8.19 -3.01 15.92
CA LEU A 46 6.96 -2.23 16.04
C LEU A 46 6.98 -0.98 15.15
N ILE A 47 8.11 -0.28 15.08
CA ILE A 47 8.25 0.91 14.22
C ILE A 47 8.11 0.54 12.74
N ILE A 48 8.74 -0.54 12.27
CA ILE A 48 8.66 -0.95 10.86
C ILE A 48 7.22 -1.40 10.51
N LEU A 49 6.56 -2.13 11.40
CA LEU A 49 5.15 -2.50 11.23
C LEU A 49 4.25 -1.27 11.17
N GLN A 50 4.49 -0.27 12.04
CA GLN A 50 3.75 0.98 12.04
C GLN A 50 3.92 1.75 10.72
N LEU A 51 5.15 1.84 10.19
CA LEU A 51 5.43 2.50 8.91
C LEU A 51 4.72 1.80 7.74
N GLN A 52 4.71 0.46 7.73
CA GLN A 52 4.02 -0.32 6.71
C GLN A 52 2.49 -0.10 6.74
N ILE A 53 1.90 -0.01 7.94
CA ILE A 53 0.47 0.29 8.11
C ILE A 53 0.16 1.71 7.60
N GLN A 54 0.98 2.71 7.96
CA GLN A 54 0.80 4.09 7.52
C GLN A 54 0.80 4.22 6.00
N ILE A 55 1.75 3.57 5.32
CA ILE A 55 1.83 3.58 3.86
C ILE A 55 0.56 2.97 3.25
N SER A 56 0.10 1.85 3.80
CA SER A 56 -1.13 1.18 3.34
C SER A 56 -2.37 2.07 3.51
N ALA A 57 -2.46 2.78 4.64
CA ALA A 57 -3.56 3.71 4.90
C ALA A 57 -3.56 4.92 3.96
N VAL A 58 -2.38 5.46 3.62
CA VAL A 58 -2.25 6.55 2.64
C VAL A 58 -2.73 6.10 1.27
N PHE A 59 -2.37 4.89 0.83
CA PHE A 59 -2.85 4.35 -0.45
C PHE A 59 -4.37 4.14 -0.47
N GLU A 60 -4.94 3.62 0.60
CA GLU A 60 -6.40 3.43 0.71
C GLU A 60 -7.15 4.78 0.70
N LEU A 61 -6.64 5.78 1.42
CA LEU A 61 -7.19 7.14 1.39
C LEU A 61 -7.09 7.76 -0.01
N LEU A 62 -5.95 7.62 -0.68
CA LEU A 62 -5.73 8.14 -2.02
C LEU A 62 -6.68 7.50 -3.03
N SER A 63 -6.93 6.19 -2.91
CA SER A 63 -7.94 5.48 -3.71
C SER A 63 -9.34 6.03 -3.45
N SER A 64 -9.74 6.15 -2.18
CA SER A 64 -11.06 6.68 -1.80
C SER A 64 -11.31 8.10 -2.30
N MET A 65 -10.29 8.97 -2.26
CA MET A 65 -10.39 10.34 -2.77
C MET A 65 -10.53 10.37 -4.30
N THR A 66 -9.86 9.45 -4.99
CA THR A 66 -9.96 9.33 -6.45
C THR A 66 -11.37 8.91 -6.87
N ASP A 67 -11.98 7.94 -6.18
CA ASP A 67 -13.35 7.50 -6.45
C ASP A 67 -14.36 8.65 -6.26
N LYS A 68 -14.18 9.42 -5.17
CA LYS A 68 -15.00 10.62 -4.91
C LYS A 68 -14.81 11.70 -5.97
N LEU A 69 -13.59 11.88 -6.47
CA LEU A 69 -13.29 12.85 -7.52
C LEU A 69 -14.01 12.50 -8.83
N ILE A 70 -14.07 11.23 -9.20
CA ILE A 70 -14.80 10.77 -10.40
C ILE A 70 -16.29 11.10 -10.26
N LEU A 71 -16.89 10.76 -9.13
CA LEU A 71 -18.30 11.04 -8.84
C LEU A 71 -18.60 12.54 -8.84
N ALA A 72 -17.75 13.33 -8.19
CA ALA A 72 -17.88 14.78 -8.16
C ALA A 72 -17.78 15.37 -9.57
N ALA A 73 -16.78 14.97 -10.35
CA ALA A 73 -16.59 15.40 -11.74
C ALA A 73 -17.81 15.06 -12.63
N TYR A 74 -18.42 13.89 -12.42
CA TYR A 74 -19.63 13.48 -13.14
C TYR A 74 -20.87 14.30 -12.73
N SER A 75 -20.98 14.67 -11.46
CA SER A 75 -22.13 15.41 -10.91
C SER A 75 -22.15 16.92 -11.24
N LEU A 76 -21.13 17.45 -11.91
CA LEU A 76 -21.11 18.85 -12.33
C LEU A 76 -22.23 19.12 -13.35
N PRO A 77 -22.97 20.24 -13.24
CA PRO A 77 -23.97 20.65 -14.22
C PRO A 77 -23.30 21.24 -15.47
N TRP A 78 -22.59 20.41 -16.24
CA TRP A 78 -21.82 20.78 -17.42
C TRP A 78 -22.70 21.35 -18.54
N GLU A 79 -24.00 21.06 -18.51
CA GLU A 79 -25.02 21.57 -19.42
C GLU A 79 -25.19 23.08 -19.28
N LEU A 80 -25.09 23.60 -18.06
CA LEU A 80 -25.26 25.02 -17.73
C LEU A 80 -23.95 25.82 -17.83
N MET A 81 -22.83 25.16 -18.15
CA MET A 81 -21.52 25.79 -18.24
C MET A 81 -21.21 26.36 -19.63
N ASP A 82 -20.46 27.46 -19.67
CA ASP A 82 -19.91 28.04 -20.89
C ASP A 82 -18.89 27.09 -21.56
N VAL A 83 -18.64 27.27 -22.86
CA VAL A 83 -17.85 26.36 -23.72
C VAL A 83 -16.46 26.09 -23.14
N ARG A 84 -15.82 27.10 -22.55
CA ARG A 84 -14.50 26.97 -21.90
C ARG A 84 -14.57 26.05 -20.67
N ASN A 85 -15.58 26.21 -19.84
CA ASN A 85 -15.76 25.44 -18.61
C ASN A 85 -16.22 24.01 -18.91
N ARG A 86 -17.04 23.82 -19.94
CA ARG A 86 -17.45 22.49 -20.42
C ARG A 86 -16.26 21.68 -20.93
N ARG A 87 -15.32 22.32 -21.65
CA ARG A 87 -14.05 21.69 -22.05
C ARG A 87 -13.21 21.28 -20.85
N ALA A 88 -13.11 22.13 -19.82
CA ALA A 88 -12.39 21.81 -18.60
C ALA A 88 -13.04 20.65 -17.82
N ALA A 89 -14.37 20.64 -17.69
CA ALA A 89 -15.12 19.55 -17.04
C ALA A 89 -14.90 18.22 -17.77
N HIS A 90 -14.94 18.21 -19.11
CA HIS A 90 -14.61 17.02 -19.91
C HIS A 90 -13.17 16.55 -19.69
N LEU A 91 -12.21 17.47 -19.59
CA LEU A 91 -10.82 17.14 -19.33
C LEU A 91 -10.64 16.52 -17.93
N ILE A 92 -11.28 17.11 -16.91
CA ILE A 92 -11.26 16.59 -15.54
C ILE A 92 -11.89 15.19 -15.49
N LEU A 93 -13.04 14.99 -16.14
CA LEU A 93 -13.72 13.70 -16.19
C LEU A 93 -12.89 12.64 -16.93
N ALA A 94 -12.28 13.01 -18.06
CA ALA A 94 -11.42 12.10 -18.82
C ALA A 94 -10.13 11.74 -18.06
N GLN A 95 -9.59 12.66 -17.25
CA GLN A 95 -8.41 12.39 -16.43
C GLN A 95 -8.76 11.61 -15.16
N SER A 96 -9.89 11.89 -14.51
CA SER A 96 -10.32 11.17 -13.30
C SER A 96 -10.70 9.73 -13.59
N GLN A 97 -11.22 9.44 -14.79
CA GLN A 97 -11.47 8.08 -15.26
C GLN A 97 -10.21 7.27 -15.56
N ARG A 98 -9.03 7.90 -15.63
CA ARG A 98 -7.77 7.14 -15.66
C ARG A 98 -7.63 6.52 -14.27
N PRO A 99 -7.71 5.19 -14.14
CA PRO A 99 -7.49 4.58 -12.85
C PRO A 99 -6.11 5.04 -12.40
N LEU A 100 -6.04 5.72 -11.26
CA LEU A 100 -4.84 5.74 -10.43
C LEU A 100 -4.70 4.30 -9.96
N GLY A 101 -4.26 3.45 -10.87
CA GLY A 101 -4.01 2.04 -10.68
C GLY A 101 -2.80 1.94 -9.78
N LEU A 102 -2.99 2.27 -8.51
CA LEU A 102 -2.12 1.90 -7.40
C LEU A 102 -2.32 0.41 -7.07
N LYS A 103 -2.68 -0.39 -8.09
CA LYS A 103 -2.16 -1.74 -8.21
C LYS A 103 -0.65 -1.58 -8.32
N ALA A 104 0.08 -1.80 -7.24
CA ALA A 104 1.53 -1.91 -7.34
C ALA A 104 1.83 -2.94 -8.42
N VAL A 105 2.29 -2.47 -9.58
CA VAL A 105 2.66 -3.30 -10.71
C VAL A 105 1.52 -4.24 -11.16
N GLY A 106 0.27 -3.76 -11.18
CA GLY A 106 -0.85 -4.51 -11.79
C GLY A 106 -1.29 -5.81 -11.08
N MET A 107 -0.62 -6.22 -9.99
CA MET A 107 -0.84 -7.54 -9.37
C MET A 107 -1.53 -7.50 -8.00
N VAL A 108 -1.36 -6.43 -7.21
CA VAL A 108 -1.87 -6.39 -5.83
C VAL A 108 -2.40 -5.01 -5.49
N GLU A 109 -3.66 -4.93 -5.01
CA GLU A 109 -4.18 -3.73 -4.36
C GLU A 109 -3.36 -3.48 -3.09
N VAL A 110 -2.63 -2.37 -3.04
CA VAL A 110 -1.88 -1.98 -1.84
C VAL A 110 -2.84 -1.34 -0.84
N GLY A 111 -3.74 -2.16 -0.27
CA GLY A 111 -4.68 -1.76 0.77
C GLY A 111 -4.29 -2.31 2.14
N ILE A 112 -4.95 -1.82 3.20
CA ILE A 112 -4.73 -2.31 4.56
C ILE A 112 -5.00 -3.81 4.66
N GLN A 113 -6.02 -4.32 3.95
CA GLN A 113 -6.36 -5.75 3.91
C GLN A 113 -5.22 -6.62 3.38
N THR A 114 -4.56 -6.18 2.31
CA THR A 114 -3.40 -6.86 1.74
C THR A 114 -2.25 -6.90 2.73
N THR A 115 -1.95 -5.78 3.37
CA THR A 115 -0.88 -5.69 4.37
C THR A 115 -1.14 -6.58 5.58
N VAL A 116 -2.38 -6.67 6.05
CA VAL A 116 -2.78 -7.59 7.12
C VAL A 116 -2.63 -9.05 6.68
N THR A 117 -3.03 -9.37 5.46
CA THR A 117 -2.92 -10.72 4.90
C THR A 117 -1.45 -11.13 4.81
N ILE A 118 -0.59 -10.28 4.27
CA ILE A 118 0.85 -10.55 4.16
C ILE A 118 1.46 -10.74 5.55
N LEU A 119 1.14 -9.85 6.51
CA LEU A 119 1.63 -9.99 7.88
C LEU A 119 1.20 -11.32 8.53
N LYS A 120 -0.08 -11.71 8.37
CA LYS A 120 -0.58 -13.01 8.86
C LYS A 120 0.15 -14.18 8.21
N THR A 121 0.38 -14.14 6.90
CA THR A 121 1.11 -15.19 6.21
C THR A 121 2.56 -15.26 6.68
N THR A 122 3.25 -14.13 6.83
CA THR A 122 4.63 -14.07 7.34
C THR A 122 4.73 -14.67 8.74
N LEU A 123 3.82 -14.32 9.65
CA LEU A 123 3.76 -14.90 10.99
C LEU A 123 3.46 -16.41 10.95
N SER A 124 2.55 -16.85 10.08
CA SER A 124 2.20 -18.27 9.94
C SER A 124 3.38 -19.10 9.41
N TYR A 125 4.04 -18.63 8.35
CA TYR A 125 5.26 -19.26 7.82
C TYR A 125 6.40 -19.25 8.84
N PHE A 126 6.54 -18.17 9.60
CA PHE A 126 7.50 -18.09 10.69
C PHE A 126 7.25 -19.16 11.77
N VAL A 127 6.00 -19.30 12.24
CA VAL A 127 5.63 -20.33 13.22
C VAL A 127 5.87 -21.73 12.65
N MET A 128 5.54 -21.96 11.38
CA MET A 128 5.80 -23.23 10.69
C MET A 128 7.30 -23.56 10.62
N LEU A 129 8.14 -22.62 10.18
CA LEU A 129 9.59 -22.79 10.11
C LEU A 129 10.19 -23.07 11.49
N ARG A 130 9.67 -22.42 12.53
CA ARG A 130 10.06 -22.69 13.93
C ARG A 130 9.67 -24.08 14.39
N ALA A 131 8.47 -24.54 14.06
CA ALA A 131 8.02 -25.89 14.42
C ALA A 131 8.94 -26.95 13.80
N VAL A 132 9.25 -26.82 12.51
CA VAL A 132 10.14 -27.75 11.78
C VAL A 132 11.59 -27.68 12.25
N ALA A 133 12.09 -26.50 12.64
CA ALA A 133 13.47 -26.35 13.12
C ALA A 133 13.69 -26.82 14.58
N MET A 134 12.60 -27.07 15.32
CA MET A 134 12.63 -27.58 16.70
C MET A 134 12.42 -29.11 16.76
N GLU A 135 12.15 -29.75 15.62
CA GLU A 135 12.21 -31.21 15.41
C GLU A 135 13.62 -31.64 14.96
#